data_AF-A0A1X0QLR2-F1
#
_entry.id   AF-A0A1X0QLR2-F1
#
_cell.length_a   1.000
_cell.length_b   1.000
_cell.length_c   1.000
_cell.angle_alpha   90.00
_cell.angle_beta   90.00
_cell.angle_gamma   90.00
#
_symmetry.space_group_name_H-M   'P 1'
#
loop_
_entity.id
_entity.type
_entity.pdbx_description
1 polymer ?
#
loop_
_entity_poly.entity_id
_entity_poly.type
_entity_poly.pdbx_seq_one_letter_code
_entity_poly.pdbx_strand_id
1 'polypeptide(L)'
;MNHAIQYCLHAYRMYKKLPILVTVCIERVSPSSLMDTFKPCMEQPFMYEMSCTFWANRCLFLSKSTIQGHTDENNLHPLVAFTMFLTHKQRCILTLTRWDDPTVQQLYLIARQTIEGIEKEQDERIIVLQTICEVNETQYKKIQDCLKDEPPKISKALRYTEDGREYSARLKRKYEETASANEVPKESVTPMEEPPAIAKVHKPSNFEISAMKFVEEYASHNVGKVNWSSCFEEGVKQGKITRYGSGNSLRVTYNKFKKQNKYE
;
A
#
# COMPACT_ATOMS: atom_id res chain seq x y z
N MET A 1 -2.95 -12.17 12.08
CA MET A 1 -3.63 -12.15 13.39
C MET A 1 -3.27 -10.93 14.24
N ASN A 2 -1.99 -10.61 14.44
CA ASN A 2 -1.56 -9.52 15.34
C ASN A 2 -2.25 -8.18 15.09
N HIS A 3 -2.39 -7.74 13.83
CA HIS A 3 -3.09 -6.48 13.52
C HIS A 3 -4.58 -6.53 13.89
N ALA A 4 -5.25 -7.66 13.66
CA ALA A 4 -6.65 -7.83 14.02
C ALA A 4 -6.86 -7.71 15.54
N ILE A 5 -5.96 -8.27 16.35
CA ILE A 5 -5.99 -8.11 17.81
C ILE A 5 -5.84 -6.63 18.19
N GLN A 6 -4.90 -5.91 17.58
CA GLN A 6 -4.71 -4.49 17.85
C GLN A 6 -5.94 -3.65 17.50
N TYR A 7 -6.60 -3.93 16.37
CA TYR A 7 -7.86 -3.27 16.03
C TYR A 7 -8.96 -3.58 17.05
N CYS A 8 -9.03 -4.81 17.55
CA CYS A 8 -10.02 -5.15 18.56
C CYS A 8 -9.77 -4.41 19.89
N LEU A 9 -8.52 -4.32 20.32
CA LEU A 9 -8.14 -3.54 21.50
C LEU A 9 -8.41 -2.04 21.30
N HIS A 10 -8.21 -1.52 20.09
CA HIS A 10 -8.55 -0.14 19.76
C HIS A 10 -10.06 0.12 19.83
N ALA A 11 -10.88 -0.75 19.23
CA ALA A 11 -12.34 -0.68 19.33
C ALA A 11 -12.80 -0.74 20.80
N TYR A 12 -12.21 -1.62 21.62
CA TYR A 12 -12.49 -1.67 23.05
C TYR A 12 -12.13 -0.35 23.76
N ARG A 13 -10.99 0.26 23.44
CA ARG A 13 -10.59 1.54 24.05
C ARG A 13 -11.60 2.64 23.76
N MET A 14 -12.15 2.68 22.54
CA MET A 14 -13.13 3.68 22.12
C MET A 14 -14.53 3.41 22.70
N TYR A 15 -15.03 2.19 22.55
CA TYR A 15 -16.43 1.88 22.83
C TYR A 15 -16.68 1.19 24.17
N LYS A 16 -15.62 0.84 24.91
CA LYS A 16 -15.65 0.10 26.19
C LYS A 16 -16.41 -1.24 26.09
N LYS A 17 -16.46 -1.83 24.90
CA LYS A 17 -17.09 -3.13 24.61
C LYS A 17 -16.16 -3.97 23.76
N LEU A 18 -16.05 -5.26 24.09
CA LEU A 18 -15.26 -6.19 23.29
C LEU A 18 -15.95 -6.40 21.93
N PRO A 19 -15.24 -6.20 20.81
CA PRO A 19 -15.84 -6.33 19.48
C PRO A 19 -16.00 -7.80 19.07
N ILE A 20 -16.81 -8.03 18.04
CA ILE A 20 -16.83 -9.31 17.31
C ILE A 20 -15.87 -9.14 16.12
N LEU A 21 -14.85 -9.99 16.03
CA LEU A 21 -13.95 -10.04 14.89
C LEU A 21 -14.48 -11.05 13.88
N VAL A 22 -14.68 -10.62 12.62
CA VAL A 22 -15.00 -11.51 11.51
C VAL A 22 -13.85 -11.46 10.52
N THR A 23 -13.23 -12.62 10.28
CA THR A 23 -12.14 -12.79 9.31
C THR A 23 -12.63 -13.60 8.13
N VAL A 24 -12.60 -13.01 6.93
CA VAL A 24 -12.88 -13.73 5.68
C VAL A 24 -11.58 -14.03 4.96
N CYS A 25 -11.21 -15.30 4.86
CA CYS A 25 -10.06 -15.75 4.09
C CYS A 25 -10.45 -15.92 2.62
N ILE A 26 -9.97 -14.99 1.79
CA ILE A 26 -10.28 -14.90 0.37
C ILE A 26 -9.47 -15.89 -0.48
N GLU A 27 -8.29 -16.29 0.00
CA GLU A 27 -7.40 -17.20 -0.71
C GLU A 27 -7.30 -18.55 0.00
N ARG A 28 -6.21 -18.76 0.74
CA ARG A 28 -5.95 -20.00 1.47
C ARG A 28 -5.39 -19.71 2.85
N VAL A 29 -5.74 -20.57 3.79
CA VAL A 29 -5.13 -20.57 5.12
C VAL A 29 -3.77 -21.24 5.03
N SER A 30 -2.75 -20.59 5.58
CA SER A 30 -1.40 -21.11 5.67
C SER A 30 -0.80 -20.81 7.05
N PRO A 31 -0.23 -21.81 7.75
CA PRO A 31 -0.20 -23.23 7.38
C PRO A 31 -1.60 -23.85 7.44
N SER A 32 -1.85 -24.94 6.71
CA SER A 32 -3.15 -25.63 6.71
C SER A 32 -3.55 -26.13 8.10
N SER A 33 -2.56 -26.51 8.93
CA SER A 33 -2.76 -26.89 10.34
C SER A 33 -3.37 -25.79 11.21
N LEU A 34 -3.36 -24.53 10.75
CA LEU A 34 -4.05 -23.46 11.46
C LEU A 34 -5.57 -23.70 11.48
N MET A 35 -6.13 -24.38 10.48
CA MET A 35 -7.55 -24.73 10.46
C MET A 35 -7.97 -25.58 11.67
N ASP A 36 -7.06 -26.39 12.20
CA ASP A 36 -7.31 -27.27 13.36
C ASP A 36 -7.54 -26.48 14.66
N THR A 37 -7.14 -25.21 14.69
CA THR A 37 -7.36 -24.32 15.84
C THR A 37 -8.76 -23.72 15.88
N PHE A 38 -9.51 -23.84 14.78
CA PHE A 38 -10.86 -23.34 14.68
C PHE A 38 -11.90 -24.45 14.87
N LYS A 39 -13.05 -24.09 15.42
CA LYS A 39 -14.17 -25.02 15.62
C LYS A 39 -15.45 -24.47 14.98
N PRO A 40 -16.26 -25.29 14.29
CA PRO A 40 -17.56 -24.84 13.79
C PRO A 40 -18.44 -24.29 14.92
N CYS A 41 -19.15 -23.20 14.64
CA CYS A 41 -20.16 -22.69 15.57
C CYS A 41 -21.37 -23.63 15.60
N MET A 42 -21.94 -23.84 16.78
CA MET A 42 -23.11 -24.72 16.95
C MET A 42 -24.34 -24.24 16.17
N GLU A 43 -24.60 -22.93 16.17
CA GLU A 43 -25.78 -22.34 15.52
C GLU A 43 -25.60 -22.16 14.01
N GLN A 44 -24.37 -21.95 13.56
CA GLN A 44 -24.03 -21.62 12.17
C GLN A 44 -22.75 -22.37 11.78
N PRO A 45 -22.85 -23.64 11.36
CA PRO A 45 -21.68 -24.49 11.12
C PRO A 45 -20.71 -23.97 10.05
N PHE A 46 -21.17 -23.11 9.14
CA PHE A 46 -20.33 -22.46 8.13
C PHE A 46 -19.38 -21.39 8.72
N MET A 47 -19.63 -20.92 9.94
CA MET A 47 -18.76 -20.01 10.68
C MET A 47 -17.89 -20.78 11.65
N TYR A 48 -16.59 -20.58 11.54
CA TYR A 48 -15.60 -21.23 12.39
C TYR A 48 -15.14 -20.24 13.45
N GLU A 49 -14.96 -20.68 14.69
CA GLU A 49 -14.60 -19.83 15.82
C GLU A 49 -13.26 -20.25 16.42
N MET A 50 -12.44 -19.26 16.78
CA MET A 50 -11.20 -19.46 17.54
C MET A 50 -11.28 -18.80 18.91
N SER A 51 -10.46 -19.28 19.85
CA SER A 51 -10.29 -18.66 21.16
C SER A 51 -9.78 -17.22 21.04
N CYS A 52 -10.48 -16.28 21.66
CA CYS A 52 -10.16 -14.85 21.58
C CYS A 52 -10.23 -14.12 22.93
N THR A 53 -10.00 -14.87 24.02
CA THR A 53 -10.06 -14.40 25.39
C THR A 53 -9.25 -13.11 25.56
N PHE A 54 -9.86 -12.12 26.24
CA PHE A 54 -9.28 -10.82 26.60
C PHE A 54 -9.17 -9.77 25.50
N TRP A 55 -9.44 -10.09 24.23
CA TRP A 55 -9.30 -9.10 23.15
C TRP A 55 -10.49 -9.01 22.20
N ALA A 56 -11.37 -10.01 22.13
CA ALA A 56 -12.65 -9.92 21.42
C ALA A 56 -13.74 -10.69 22.17
N ASN A 57 -15.00 -10.42 21.81
CA ASN A 57 -16.16 -11.17 22.31
C ASN A 57 -16.27 -12.51 21.56
N ARG A 58 -16.07 -12.46 20.23
CA ARG A 58 -16.04 -13.63 19.34
C ARG A 58 -15.02 -13.40 18.25
N CYS A 59 -14.36 -14.46 17.80
CA CYS A 59 -13.44 -14.40 16.67
C CYS A 59 -13.86 -15.44 15.64
N LEU A 60 -14.60 -14.96 14.65
CA LEU A 60 -15.23 -15.73 13.60
C LEU A 60 -14.34 -15.75 12.36
N PHE A 61 -14.37 -16.89 11.69
CA PHE A 61 -13.57 -17.21 10.54
C PHE A 61 -14.44 -17.84 9.46
N LEU A 62 -14.32 -17.31 8.26
CA LEU A 62 -15.03 -17.73 7.07
C LEU A 62 -14.01 -17.93 5.96
N SER A 63 -14.13 -19.00 5.21
CA SER A 63 -13.33 -19.23 4.01
C SER A 63 -14.13 -20.02 3.00
N LYS A 64 -13.58 -20.19 1.80
CA LYS A 64 -14.18 -21.07 0.80
C LYS A 64 -14.43 -22.49 1.33
N SER A 65 -13.53 -23.03 2.16
CA SER A 65 -13.67 -24.39 2.69
C SER A 65 -14.71 -24.49 3.81
N THR A 66 -14.90 -23.45 4.62
CA THR A 66 -15.90 -23.49 5.70
C THR A 66 -17.33 -23.39 5.18
N ILE A 67 -17.54 -22.72 4.05
CA ILE A 67 -18.87 -22.51 3.48
C ILE A 67 -19.28 -23.56 2.43
N GLN A 68 -18.36 -24.45 2.02
CA GLN A 68 -18.56 -25.31 0.84
C GLN A 68 -19.81 -26.20 0.93
N GLY A 69 -20.17 -26.68 2.13
CA GLY A 69 -21.38 -27.49 2.34
C GLY A 69 -22.68 -26.69 2.40
N HIS A 70 -22.61 -25.37 2.29
CA HIS A 70 -23.72 -24.44 2.54
C HIS A 70 -24.03 -23.54 1.34
N THR A 71 -23.31 -23.71 0.22
CA THR A 71 -23.46 -22.85 -0.97
C THR A 71 -24.69 -23.17 -1.81
N ASP A 72 -25.22 -24.38 -1.69
CA ASP A 72 -26.34 -24.87 -2.52
C ASP A 72 -27.67 -24.87 -1.75
N GLU A 73 -27.71 -24.30 -0.54
CA GLU A 73 -28.92 -24.19 0.26
C GLU A 73 -29.95 -23.27 -0.42
N ASN A 74 -31.23 -23.66 -0.37
CA ASN A 74 -32.32 -22.90 -0.99
C ASN A 74 -32.41 -21.46 -0.46
N ASN A 75 -32.12 -21.27 0.83
CA ASN A 75 -32.04 -19.97 1.48
C ASN A 75 -30.59 -19.72 1.87
N LEU A 76 -29.83 -19.09 0.98
CA LEU A 76 -28.43 -18.82 1.20
C LEU A 76 -28.27 -17.79 2.33
N HIS A 77 -27.51 -18.13 3.37
CA HIS A 77 -27.27 -17.19 4.45
C HIS A 77 -26.44 -15.99 3.92
N PRO A 78 -26.74 -14.73 4.28
CA PRO A 78 -26.04 -13.56 3.73
C PRO A 78 -24.52 -13.58 3.91
N LEU A 79 -24.01 -14.12 5.02
CA LEU A 79 -22.56 -14.30 5.24
C LEU A 79 -21.95 -15.38 4.34
N VAL A 80 -22.72 -16.41 3.98
CA VAL A 80 -22.29 -17.41 2.99
C VAL A 80 -22.23 -16.75 1.62
N ALA A 81 -23.29 -16.04 1.20
CA ALA A 81 -23.31 -15.28 -0.05
C ALA A 81 -22.13 -14.29 -0.16
N PHE A 82 -21.88 -13.52 0.91
CA PHE A 82 -20.76 -12.59 1.00
C PHE A 82 -19.40 -13.29 0.89
N THR A 83 -19.22 -14.40 1.60
CA THR A 83 -17.98 -15.19 1.54
C THR A 83 -17.80 -15.82 0.16
N MET A 84 -18.87 -16.32 -0.47
CA MET A 84 -18.86 -16.82 -1.85
C MET A 84 -18.38 -15.74 -2.81
N PHE A 85 -19.01 -14.56 -2.77
CA PHE A 85 -18.67 -13.42 -3.61
C PHE A 85 -17.17 -13.08 -3.53
N LEU A 86 -16.63 -12.97 -2.31
CA LEU A 86 -15.21 -12.64 -2.10
C LEU A 86 -14.26 -13.76 -2.55
N THR A 87 -14.60 -15.03 -2.30
CA THR A 87 -13.70 -16.17 -2.50
C THR A 87 -13.75 -16.77 -3.91
N HIS A 88 -14.89 -16.69 -4.60
CA HIS A 88 -15.04 -17.24 -5.95
C HIS A 88 -14.38 -16.35 -7.01
N LYS A 89 -14.28 -15.04 -6.73
CA LYS A 89 -13.62 -14.04 -7.59
C LYS A 89 -14.12 -14.08 -9.05
N GLN A 90 -15.37 -14.48 -9.26
CA GLN A 90 -15.97 -14.57 -10.59
C GLN A 90 -16.45 -13.19 -11.03
N ARG A 91 -16.14 -12.80 -12.26
CA ARG A 91 -16.55 -11.50 -12.81
C ARG A 91 -18.01 -11.47 -13.26
N CYS A 92 -18.54 -12.63 -13.66
CA CYS A 92 -19.90 -12.77 -14.14
C CYS A 92 -20.73 -13.46 -13.07
N ILE A 93 -21.85 -12.84 -12.68
CA ILE A 93 -22.76 -13.47 -11.72
C ILE A 93 -23.35 -14.78 -12.27
N LEU A 94 -23.56 -14.88 -13.59
CA LEU A 94 -24.14 -16.07 -14.24
C LEU A 94 -23.25 -17.31 -14.15
N THR A 95 -21.97 -17.17 -13.78
CA THR A 95 -21.08 -18.32 -13.57
C THR A 95 -21.19 -18.90 -12.15
N LEU A 96 -22.01 -18.30 -11.28
CA LEU A 96 -22.29 -18.80 -9.94
C LEU A 96 -23.50 -19.72 -9.94
N THR A 97 -23.43 -20.79 -9.14
CA THR A 97 -24.54 -21.75 -8.93
C THR A 97 -25.80 -21.07 -8.38
N ARG A 98 -25.64 -20.00 -7.59
CA ARG A 98 -26.70 -19.23 -6.92
C ARG A 98 -26.76 -17.78 -7.41
N TRP A 99 -26.73 -17.59 -8.72
CA TRP A 99 -26.82 -16.26 -9.34
C TRP A 99 -28.18 -15.57 -9.12
N ASP A 100 -29.20 -16.35 -8.78
CA ASP A 100 -30.57 -15.96 -8.47
C ASP A 100 -30.75 -15.49 -7.02
N ASP A 101 -29.76 -15.70 -6.15
CA ASP A 101 -29.81 -15.25 -4.76
C ASP A 101 -29.83 -13.70 -4.67
N PRO A 102 -30.80 -13.09 -3.95
CA PRO A 102 -30.90 -11.64 -3.83
C PRO A 102 -29.66 -10.98 -3.21
N THR A 103 -29.00 -11.62 -2.25
CA THR A 103 -27.80 -11.08 -1.61
C THR A 103 -26.63 -11.09 -2.58
N VAL A 104 -26.43 -12.18 -3.32
CA VAL A 104 -25.41 -12.27 -4.37
C VAL A 104 -25.64 -11.19 -5.44
N GLN A 105 -26.87 -11.03 -5.92
CA GLN A 105 -27.21 -9.98 -6.89
C GLN A 105 -26.88 -8.58 -6.36
N GLN A 106 -27.26 -8.28 -5.11
CA GLN A 106 -26.98 -6.99 -4.50
C GLN A 106 -25.48 -6.73 -4.36
N LEU A 107 -24.67 -7.74 -3.99
CA LEU A 107 -23.22 -7.61 -3.89
C LEU A 107 -22.57 -7.29 -5.25
N TYR A 108 -23.00 -7.95 -6.32
CA TYR A 108 -22.51 -7.64 -7.68
C TYR A 108 -22.94 -6.25 -8.14
N LEU A 109 -24.15 -5.81 -7.81
CA LEU A 109 -24.62 -4.45 -8.13
C LEU A 109 -23.78 -3.39 -7.41
N ILE A 110 -23.53 -3.56 -6.11
CA ILE A 110 -22.68 -2.66 -5.33
C ILE A 110 -21.26 -2.62 -5.90
N ALA A 111 -20.68 -3.79 -6.20
CA ALA A 111 -19.35 -3.88 -6.78
C ALA A 111 -19.26 -3.16 -8.14
N ARG A 112 -20.25 -3.35 -9.02
CA ARG A 112 -20.32 -2.65 -10.31
C ARG A 112 -20.39 -1.13 -10.12
N GLN A 113 -21.31 -0.65 -9.29
CA GLN A 113 -21.46 0.78 -9.02
C GLN A 113 -20.21 1.41 -8.43
N THR A 114 -19.49 0.65 -7.58
CA THR A 114 -18.24 1.10 -6.97
C THR A 114 -17.14 1.26 -8.03
N ILE A 115 -17.01 0.28 -8.93
CA ILE A 115 -16.03 0.33 -10.02
C ILE A 115 -16.36 1.47 -10.99
N GLU A 116 -17.63 1.60 -11.42
CA GLU A 116 -18.08 2.69 -12.27
C GLU A 116 -17.82 4.07 -11.64
N GLY A 117 -17.99 4.19 -10.31
CA GLY A 117 -17.66 5.41 -9.58
C GLY A 117 -16.16 5.74 -9.62
N ILE A 118 -15.30 4.74 -9.43
CA ILE A 118 -13.84 4.89 -9.51
C ILE A 118 -13.41 5.29 -10.92
N GLU A 119 -13.95 4.64 -11.96
CA GLU A 119 -13.64 4.96 -13.35
C GLU A 119 -14.01 6.41 -13.69
N LYS A 120 -15.22 6.86 -13.29
CA LYS A 120 -15.64 8.25 -13.47
C LYS A 120 -14.72 9.25 -12.77
N GLU A 121 -14.33 8.97 -11.53
CA GLU A 121 -13.41 9.85 -10.80
C GLU A 121 -12.03 9.93 -11.49
N GLN A 122 -11.53 8.82 -12.02
CA GLN A 122 -10.28 8.80 -12.79
C GLN A 122 -10.43 9.59 -14.10
N ASP A 123 -11.52 9.41 -14.83
CA ASP A 123 -11.80 10.16 -16.06
C ASP A 123 -11.86 11.67 -15.80
N GLU A 124 -12.54 12.10 -14.73
CA GLU A 124 -12.58 13.51 -14.32
C GLU A 124 -11.18 14.07 -14.01
N ARG A 125 -10.33 13.31 -13.32
CA ARG A 125 -8.94 13.70 -13.04
C ARG A 125 -8.12 13.83 -14.33
N ILE A 126 -8.32 12.93 -15.29
CA ILE A 126 -7.65 12.98 -16.60
C ILE A 126 -8.08 14.23 -17.37
N ILE A 127 -9.39 14.52 -17.43
CA ILE A 127 -9.94 15.71 -18.09
C ILE A 127 -9.36 17.00 -17.48
N VAL A 128 -9.28 17.05 -16.15
CA VAL A 128 -8.66 18.16 -15.44
C VAL A 128 -7.19 18.33 -15.85
N LEU A 129 -6.40 17.26 -15.87
CA LEU A 129 -4.99 17.31 -16.27
C LEU A 129 -4.82 17.77 -17.72
N GLN A 130 -5.64 17.27 -18.64
CA GLN A 130 -5.65 17.71 -20.04
C GLN A 130 -5.91 19.21 -20.16
N THR A 131 -6.96 19.71 -19.47
CA THR A 131 -7.30 21.14 -19.45
C THR A 131 -6.14 22.00 -18.96
N ILE A 132 -5.43 21.55 -17.91
CA ILE A 132 -4.27 22.27 -17.36
C ILE A 132 -3.15 22.35 -18.39
N CYS A 133 -2.85 21.23 -19.06
CA CYS A 133 -1.86 21.18 -20.11
C CYS A 133 -2.21 22.11 -21.28
N GLU A 134 -3.46 22.11 -21.75
CA GLU A 134 -3.93 22.98 -22.84
C GLU A 134 -3.83 24.47 -22.50
N VAL A 135 -4.21 24.85 -21.27
CA VAL A 135 -4.09 26.23 -20.79
C VAL A 135 -2.62 26.66 -20.72
N ASN A 136 -1.74 25.79 -20.20
CA ASN A 136 -0.31 26.07 -20.12
C ASN A 136 0.33 26.17 -21.51
N GLU A 137 0.00 25.27 -22.43
CA GLU A 137 0.46 25.32 -23.82
C GLU A 137 0.05 26.63 -24.50
N THR A 138 -1.20 27.03 -24.33
CA THR A 138 -1.70 28.32 -24.82
C THR A 138 -0.92 29.49 -24.24
N GLN A 139 -0.57 29.43 -22.95
CA GLN A 139 0.21 30.47 -22.29
C GLN A 139 1.64 30.53 -22.84
N TYR A 140 2.30 29.39 -23.04
CA TYR A 140 3.63 29.33 -23.65
C TYR A 140 3.62 29.86 -25.08
N LYS A 141 2.57 29.56 -25.85
CA LYS A 141 2.41 30.09 -27.21
C LYS A 141 2.30 31.61 -27.20
N LYS A 142 1.49 32.20 -26.31
CA LYS A 142 1.39 33.67 -26.15
C LYS A 142 2.73 34.33 -25.81
N ILE A 143 3.53 33.69 -24.95
CA ILE A 143 4.89 34.17 -24.61
C ILE A 143 5.77 34.12 -25.86
N GLN A 144 5.77 32.97 -26.56
CA GLN A 144 6.57 32.78 -27.77
C GLN A 144 6.21 33.79 -28.86
N ASP A 145 4.92 34.06 -29.08
CA ASP A 145 4.45 35.02 -30.07
C ASP A 145 4.92 36.45 -29.74
N CYS A 146 4.87 36.86 -28.47
CA CYS A 146 5.38 38.17 -28.04
C CYS A 146 6.88 38.33 -28.26
N LEU A 147 7.65 37.24 -28.17
CA LEU A 147 9.10 37.24 -28.38
C LEU A 147 9.48 37.20 -29.87
N LYS A 148 8.60 36.68 -30.73
CA LYS A 148 8.79 36.63 -32.19
C LYS A 148 8.36 37.91 -32.92
N ASP A 149 7.56 38.77 -32.28
CA ASP A 149 7.19 40.07 -32.83
C ASP A 149 8.43 40.94 -33.11
N GLU A 150 8.38 41.78 -34.16
CA GLU A 150 9.40 42.80 -34.44
C GLU A 150 8.82 44.22 -34.31
N PRO A 151 9.26 45.02 -33.31
CA PRO A 151 10.18 44.67 -32.23
C PRO A 151 9.53 43.77 -31.16
N PRO A 152 10.32 42.95 -30.42
CA PRO A 152 9.78 42.03 -29.42
C PRO A 152 9.03 42.74 -28.29
N LYS A 153 7.86 42.20 -27.92
CA LYS A 153 7.00 42.74 -26.85
C LYS A 153 7.38 42.16 -25.49
N ILE A 154 8.60 42.45 -25.04
CA ILE A 154 9.21 41.86 -23.82
C ILE A 154 8.34 42.07 -22.57
N SER A 155 7.82 43.28 -22.35
CA SER A 155 6.97 43.57 -21.18
C SER A 155 5.70 42.69 -21.15
N LYS A 156 5.09 42.45 -22.31
CA LYS A 156 3.90 41.61 -22.44
C LYS A 156 4.23 40.13 -22.22
N ALA A 157 5.38 39.67 -22.73
CA ALA A 157 5.87 38.32 -22.48
C ALA A 157 6.12 38.06 -20.98
N LEU A 158 6.75 39.00 -20.27
CA LEU A 158 6.97 38.90 -18.82
C LEU A 158 5.65 38.81 -18.05
N ARG A 159 4.64 39.60 -18.43
CA ARG A 159 3.31 39.52 -17.81
C ARG A 159 2.68 38.14 -18.01
N TYR A 160 2.74 37.57 -19.22
CA TYR A 160 2.23 36.22 -19.45
C TYR A 160 2.98 35.14 -18.67
N THR A 161 4.30 35.29 -18.47
CA THR A 161 5.06 34.39 -17.61
C THR A 161 4.56 34.46 -16.16
N GLU A 162 4.33 35.67 -15.65
CA GLU A 162 3.85 35.86 -14.28
C GLU A 162 2.43 35.33 -14.09
N ASP A 163 1.52 35.62 -15.03
CA ASP A 163 0.16 35.09 -15.03
C ASP A 163 0.16 33.55 -15.01
N GLY A 164 1.06 32.91 -15.77
CA GLY A 164 1.20 31.45 -15.81
C GLY A 164 1.73 30.87 -14.49
N ARG A 165 2.66 31.58 -13.85
CA ARG A 165 3.21 31.23 -12.53
C ARG A 165 2.14 31.31 -11.45
N GLU A 166 1.37 32.40 -11.42
CA GLU A 166 0.26 32.58 -10.49
C GLU A 166 -0.85 31.55 -10.69
N TYR A 167 -1.24 31.29 -11.94
CA TYR A 167 -2.22 30.27 -12.30
C TYR A 167 -1.80 28.89 -11.76
N SER A 168 -0.56 28.48 -12.02
CA SER A 168 -0.02 27.19 -11.58
C SER A 168 0.04 27.10 -10.05
N ALA A 169 0.43 28.17 -9.36
CA ALA A 169 0.47 28.22 -7.90
C ALA A 169 -0.92 28.12 -7.27
N ARG A 170 -1.92 28.83 -7.83
CA ARG A 170 -3.32 28.76 -7.39
C ARG A 170 -3.87 27.34 -7.56
N LEU A 171 -3.56 26.72 -8.69
CA LEU A 171 -4.06 25.40 -9.01
C LEU A 171 -3.46 24.32 -8.11
N LYS A 172 -2.16 24.42 -7.82
CA LYS A 172 -1.48 23.57 -6.84
C LYS A 172 -2.19 23.63 -5.49
N ARG A 173 -2.47 24.82 -4.95
CA ARG A 173 -3.20 24.98 -3.68
C ARG A 173 -4.59 24.34 -3.72
N LYS A 174 -5.35 24.62 -4.79
CA LYS A 174 -6.70 24.06 -4.96
C LYS A 174 -6.71 22.53 -4.88
N TYR A 175 -5.78 21.86 -5.55
CA TYR A 175 -5.73 20.40 -5.55
C TYR A 175 -5.06 19.81 -4.31
N GLU A 176 -4.15 20.52 -3.66
CA GLU A 176 -3.66 20.13 -2.33
C GLU A 176 -4.78 20.20 -1.27
N GLU A 177 -5.56 21.29 -1.26
CA GLU A 177 -6.73 21.45 -0.38
C GLU A 177 -7.82 20.42 -0.66
N THR A 178 -8.10 20.14 -1.95
CA THR A 178 -9.07 19.10 -2.34
C THR A 178 -8.58 17.71 -1.96
N ALA A 179 -7.28 17.43 -2.06
CA ALA A 179 -6.71 16.17 -1.58
C ALA A 179 -6.85 16.03 -0.06
N SER A 180 -6.66 17.12 0.69
CA SER A 180 -6.86 17.15 2.15
C SER A 180 -8.33 17.18 2.60
N ALA A 181 -9.25 17.65 1.76
CA ALA A 181 -10.70 17.67 2.05
C ALA A 181 -11.41 16.38 1.65
N ASN A 182 -10.94 15.70 0.60
CA ASN A 182 -11.37 14.35 0.23
C ASN A 182 -10.75 13.27 1.14
N GLU A 183 -9.75 13.63 1.95
CA GLU A 183 -9.57 12.97 3.25
C GLU A 183 -10.77 13.36 4.14
N VAL A 184 -11.91 12.68 3.92
CA VAL A 184 -12.94 12.52 4.95
C VAL A 184 -12.19 12.31 6.27
N PRO A 185 -12.54 12.99 7.38
CA PRO A 185 -11.94 12.67 8.67
C PRO A 185 -11.97 11.15 8.80
N LYS A 186 -10.78 10.54 8.95
CA LYS A 186 -10.60 9.09 9.08
C LYS A 186 -11.33 8.62 10.34
N GLU A 187 -12.65 8.59 10.32
CA GLU A 187 -13.50 7.77 11.17
C GLU A 187 -13.66 6.36 10.56
N SER A 188 -12.87 6.02 9.54
CA SER A 188 -12.45 4.63 9.33
C SER A 188 -11.28 4.31 10.28
N VAL A 189 -11.61 3.87 11.49
CA VAL A 189 -10.68 3.43 12.55
C VAL A 189 -9.97 2.10 12.26
N THR A 190 -9.59 1.90 11.01
CA THR A 190 -8.71 0.81 10.59
C THR A 190 -7.57 1.39 9.78
N PRO A 191 -6.41 1.71 10.39
CA PRO A 191 -5.21 1.99 9.63
C PRO A 191 -4.84 0.72 8.84
N MET A 192 -5.12 0.71 7.54
CA MET A 192 -4.45 -0.19 6.59
C MET A 192 -2.97 0.20 6.62
N GLU A 193 -2.10 -0.71 7.06
CA GLU A 193 -0.67 -0.56 6.76
C GLU A 193 -0.50 -0.66 5.25
N GLU A 194 0.20 0.31 4.66
CA GLU A 194 0.65 0.22 3.28
C GLU A 194 1.38 -1.12 3.10
N PRO A 195 1.14 -1.88 2.01
CA PRO A 195 1.97 -3.03 1.70
C PRO A 195 3.45 -2.59 1.76
N PRO A 196 4.35 -3.43 2.32
CA PRO A 196 5.74 -3.05 2.48
C PRO A 196 6.24 -2.51 1.16
N ALA A 197 6.66 -1.24 1.18
CA ALA A 197 7.15 -0.56 -0.01
C ALA A 197 8.06 -1.52 -0.77
N ILE A 198 7.77 -1.77 -2.05
CA ILE A 198 8.70 -2.45 -2.97
C ILE A 198 10.06 -1.88 -2.64
N ALA A 199 10.97 -2.74 -2.15
CA ALA A 199 12.19 -2.34 -1.49
C ALA A 199 12.79 -1.16 -2.24
N LYS A 200 12.68 0.05 -1.68
CA LYS A 200 13.32 1.23 -2.26
C LYS A 200 14.75 0.80 -2.47
N VAL A 201 15.20 0.76 -3.72
CA VAL A 201 16.61 0.57 -4.04
C VAL A 201 17.31 1.70 -3.32
N HIS A 202 17.89 1.37 -2.17
CA HIS A 202 18.57 2.33 -1.32
C HIS A 202 19.79 2.73 -2.12
N LYS A 203 19.75 3.89 -2.77
CA LYS A 203 20.94 4.46 -3.39
C LYS A 203 21.91 4.74 -2.24
N PRO A 204 23.04 4.02 -2.15
CA PRO A 204 23.96 4.19 -1.04
C PRO A 204 24.45 5.64 -1.04
N SER A 205 24.46 6.26 0.12
CA SER A 205 25.06 7.59 0.30
C SER A 205 26.55 7.56 -0.06
N ASN A 206 27.13 8.70 -0.45
CA ASN A 206 28.57 8.80 -0.76
C ASN A 206 29.46 8.28 0.37
N PHE A 207 28.97 8.40 1.62
CA PHE A 207 29.66 7.90 2.81
C PHE A 207 29.68 6.37 2.89
N GLU A 208 28.58 5.72 2.51
CA GLU A 208 28.49 4.26 2.45
C GLU A 208 29.39 3.72 1.35
N ILE A 209 29.41 4.35 0.16
CA ILE A 209 30.30 3.93 -0.94
C ILE A 209 31.78 3.99 -0.53
N SER A 210 32.20 5.06 0.14
CA SER A 210 33.58 5.20 0.64
C SER A 210 33.94 4.12 1.66
N ALA A 211 33.00 3.78 2.56
CA ALA A 211 33.22 2.72 3.54
C ALA A 211 33.28 1.33 2.87
N MET A 212 32.46 1.07 1.85
CA MET A 212 32.50 -0.20 1.12
C MET A 212 33.81 -0.38 0.35
N LYS A 213 34.33 0.66 -0.29
CA LYS A 213 35.65 0.63 -0.96
C LYS A 213 36.78 0.30 0.01
N PHE A 214 36.75 0.89 1.21
CA PHE A 214 37.72 0.55 2.26
C PHE A 214 37.64 -0.92 2.67
N VAL A 215 36.44 -1.48 2.80
CA VAL A 215 36.27 -2.91 3.14
C VAL A 215 36.81 -3.82 2.04
N GLU A 216 36.63 -3.47 0.76
CA GLU A 216 37.19 -4.21 -0.38
C GLU A 216 38.72 -4.17 -0.39
N GLU A 217 39.31 -3.00 -0.13
CA GLU A 217 40.75 -2.82 -0.02
C GLU A 217 41.32 -3.58 1.20
N TYR A 218 40.64 -3.54 2.34
CA TYR A 218 41.03 -4.34 3.50
C TYR A 218 40.97 -5.84 3.19
N ALA A 219 39.95 -6.29 2.45
CA ALA A 219 39.79 -7.70 2.08
C ALA A 219 40.82 -8.18 1.05
N SER A 220 41.32 -7.31 0.17
CA SER A 220 42.37 -7.68 -0.81
C SER A 220 43.74 -7.86 -0.17
N HIS A 221 44.03 -7.12 0.90
CA HIS A 221 45.29 -7.19 1.64
C HIS A 221 45.33 -8.29 2.70
N ASN A 222 44.18 -8.91 3.03
CA ASN A 222 44.08 -9.97 4.04
C ASN A 222 43.65 -11.29 3.40
N VAL A 223 44.50 -12.32 3.52
CA VAL A 223 44.17 -13.65 2.99
C VAL A 223 43.16 -14.34 3.91
N GLY A 224 41.94 -14.58 3.39
CA GLY A 224 40.92 -15.36 4.08
C GLY A 224 39.62 -14.59 4.36
N LYS A 225 38.81 -15.08 5.30
CA LYS A 225 37.55 -14.41 5.68
C LYS A 225 37.87 -13.11 6.42
N VAL A 226 37.24 -12.01 5.99
CA VAL A 226 37.38 -10.70 6.63
C VAL A 226 37.05 -10.79 8.13
N ASN A 227 38.01 -10.42 8.98
CA ASN A 227 37.76 -10.18 10.39
C ASN A 227 37.11 -8.81 10.55
N TRP A 228 35.78 -8.81 10.76
CA TRP A 228 34.97 -7.60 10.79
C TRP A 228 35.26 -6.68 11.97
N SER A 229 35.75 -7.21 13.09
CA SER A 229 36.14 -6.39 14.23
C SER A 229 37.41 -5.61 13.92
N SER A 230 38.45 -6.29 13.41
CA SER A 230 39.72 -5.66 13.04
C SER A 230 39.57 -4.70 11.84
N CYS A 231 38.75 -5.06 10.85
CA CYS A 231 38.43 -4.18 9.73
C CYS A 231 37.74 -2.89 10.18
N PHE A 232 36.80 -3.00 11.14
CA PHE A 232 36.09 -1.85 11.68
C PHE A 232 37.02 -0.94 12.48
N GLU A 233 37.82 -1.50 13.40
CA GLU A 233 38.76 -0.74 14.23
C GLU A 233 39.78 0.03 13.38
N GLU A 234 40.35 -0.61 12.37
CA GLU A 234 41.30 0.02 11.46
C GLU A 234 40.63 1.12 10.62
N GLY A 235 39.42 0.87 10.10
CA GLY A 235 38.69 1.86 9.31
C GLY A 235 38.23 3.07 10.13
N VAL A 236 37.92 2.89 11.41
CA VAL A 236 37.64 4.00 12.35
C VAL A 236 38.91 4.79 12.62
N LYS A 237 40.03 4.10 12.89
CA LYS A 237 41.34 4.72 13.14
C LYS A 237 41.82 5.59 11.96
N GLN A 238 41.55 5.15 10.73
CA GLN A 238 41.89 5.88 9.51
C GLN A 238 40.83 6.92 9.07
N GLY A 239 39.75 7.10 9.85
CA GLY A 239 38.65 8.02 9.53
C GLY A 239 37.83 7.62 8.29
N LYS A 240 37.99 6.39 7.79
CA LYS A 240 37.29 5.85 6.62
C LYS A 240 35.90 5.29 6.98
N ILE A 241 35.69 4.97 8.25
CA ILE A 241 34.43 4.49 8.82
C ILE A 241 34.03 5.42 9.96
N THR A 242 32.95 6.20 9.78
CA THR A 242 32.47 7.14 10.83
C THR A 242 31.02 6.92 11.25
N ARG A 243 30.22 6.19 10.46
CA ARG A 243 28.76 6.03 10.67
C ARG A 243 28.34 4.66 11.21
N TYR A 244 29.26 3.71 11.29
CA TYR A 244 28.95 2.36 11.75
C TYR A 244 29.28 2.22 13.23
N GLY A 245 28.38 1.61 13.99
CA GLY A 245 28.57 1.42 15.44
C GLY A 245 29.38 0.17 15.80
N SER A 246 29.58 -0.75 14.86
CA SER A 246 30.35 -1.99 15.08
C SER A 246 30.73 -2.68 13.78
N GLY A 247 31.70 -3.60 13.85
CA GLY A 247 32.04 -4.51 12.75
C GLY A 247 30.87 -5.36 12.25
N ASN A 248 29.92 -5.71 13.12
CA ASN A 248 28.72 -6.43 12.70
C ASN A 248 27.77 -5.56 11.87
N SER A 249 27.60 -4.28 12.21
CA SER A 249 26.80 -3.34 11.41
C SER A 249 27.43 -3.09 10.03
N LEU A 250 28.76 -3.02 9.97
CA LEU A 250 29.53 -2.92 8.73
C LEU A 250 29.35 -4.17 7.85
N ARG A 251 29.46 -5.37 8.44
CA ARG A 251 29.28 -6.66 7.76
C ARG A 251 27.90 -6.79 7.11
N VAL A 252 26.85 -6.46 7.85
CA VAL A 252 25.47 -6.56 7.35
C VAL A 252 25.26 -5.64 6.15
N THR A 253 25.80 -4.42 6.23
CA THR A 253 25.68 -3.42 5.17
C THR A 253 26.51 -3.80 3.94
N TYR A 254 27.75 -4.28 4.12
CA TYR A 254 28.58 -4.79 3.03
C TYR A 254 27.96 -5.97 2.31
N ASN A 255 27.36 -6.92 3.03
CA ASN A 255 26.68 -8.05 2.40
C ASN A 255 25.45 -7.62 1.58
N LYS A 256 24.75 -6.55 1.99
CA LYS A 256 23.68 -5.95 1.18
C LYS A 256 24.23 -5.27 -0.07
N PHE A 257 25.29 -4.46 0.08
CA PHE A 257 25.98 -3.78 -1.01
C PHE A 257 26.51 -4.77 -2.06
N LYS A 258 27.17 -5.84 -1.63
CA LYS A 258 27.67 -6.90 -2.53
C LYS A 258 26.55 -7.63 -3.26
N LYS A 259 25.40 -7.84 -2.63
CA LYS A 259 24.23 -8.44 -3.29
C LYS A 259 23.65 -7.52 -4.35
N GLN A 260 23.63 -6.21 -4.12
CA GLN A 260 23.10 -5.24 -5.08
C GLN A 260 24.01 -5.10 -6.31
N ASN A 261 25.34 -5.04 -6.14
CA ASN A 261 26.30 -4.92 -7.24
C ASN A 261 26.63 -6.25 -7.96
N LYS A 262 25.96 -7.38 -7.62
CA LYS A 262 26.16 -8.67 -8.31
C LYS A 262 25.13 -8.92 -9.43
N TYR A 263 24.17 -8.02 -9.58
CA TYR A 263 23.08 -8.08 -10.56
C TYR A 263 23.07 -6.86 -11.50
N GLU A 264 24.15 -6.07 -11.50
CA GLU A 264 24.52 -5.13 -12.57
C GLU A 264 25.67 -5.75 -13.38
#